data_AF-A0A955BF81-F1
#
_entry.id   AF-A0A955BF81-F1
#
_cell.length_a   1.000
_cell.length_b   1.000
_cell.length_c   1.000
_cell.angle_alpha   90.00
_cell.angle_beta   90.00
_cell.angle_gamma   90.00
#
_symmetry.space_group_name_H-M   'P 1'
#
loop_
_entity.id
_entity.type
_entity.pdbx_description
1 polymer ?
#
loop_
_entity_poly.entity_id
_entity_poly.type
_entity_poly.pdbx_seq_one_letter_code
_entity_poly.pdbx_strand_id
1 'polypeptide(L)'
;VATPPEHDQLGWRQVRVETQRGLTNPVPLLVSPHPQMIEQEPNNSATEANPISLPQGVNGRLREADDADGFRFTATTGQAYRFEVEAARQGLALDSVLELYDAEGKLLAEADDIANPRAKDSELVWTAPADGEFVIAVRDLHGRGGERFVYHLRAELAEPDFVLTGEYYYSMIAPGGHMMWFAKVDRRNGFDGPVDVEVQGLPAGVTATPVTIPAGMNHCAIILTAAADAQINASLVRTIGRARIKGSDGAEREIVRQGHITCEQQSSGGGQARWPINTQVVGVTRPLDLKRVTATPTDVTLRPGESAEITVRIERNPEFKDAVSLAMSFDYFATKFGEQLPPGITMGSKSTVRLTGDVLEGKIILEANDKPLAVNRLPIAVLARVAITFSITTNYASNPVYLTVEPAKAE
;
A
#
# COMPACT_ATOMS: atom_id res chain seq x y z
N VAL A 1 30.99 5.30 36.25
CA VAL A 1 31.07 5.36 34.77
C VAL A 1 29.99 4.43 34.29
N ALA A 2 28.94 4.95 33.65
CA ALA A 2 27.93 4.07 33.04
C ALA A 2 28.66 3.21 32.00
N THR A 3 28.57 1.89 32.15
CA THR A 3 29.09 0.97 31.13
C THR A 3 28.40 1.34 29.82
N PRO A 4 29.13 1.70 28.76
CA PRO A 4 28.51 1.96 27.47
C PRO A 4 27.74 0.69 27.09
N PRO A 5 26.48 0.80 26.65
CA PRO A 5 25.73 -0.38 26.25
C PRO A 5 26.47 -1.09 25.11
N GLU A 6 26.34 -2.41 25.05
CA GLU A 6 26.89 -3.21 23.95
C GLU A 6 26.50 -2.55 22.62
N HIS A 7 27.48 -2.40 21.73
CA HIS A 7 27.41 -1.65 20.47
C HIS A 7 26.32 -2.17 19.50
N ASP A 8 25.68 -3.30 19.84
CA ASP A 8 24.92 -4.13 18.92
C ASP A 8 23.41 -3.87 18.95
N GLN A 9 22.89 -3.07 19.89
CA GLN A 9 21.47 -2.70 19.93
C GLN A 9 21.24 -1.25 19.49
N LEU A 10 20.85 -1.10 18.21
CA LEU A 10 20.42 0.16 17.62
C LEU A 10 19.09 0.66 18.23
N GLY A 11 18.85 1.97 18.17
CA GLY A 11 17.57 2.61 18.52
C GLY A 11 17.60 3.45 19.79
N TRP A 12 16.44 4.05 20.09
CA TRP A 12 16.21 4.89 21.25
C TRP A 12 16.10 4.08 22.54
N ARG A 13 16.72 4.59 23.60
CA ARG A 13 16.62 4.01 24.95
C ARG A 13 16.72 5.09 26.02
N GLN A 14 16.13 4.80 27.16
CA GLN A 14 16.22 5.67 28.32
C GLN A 14 17.45 5.30 29.13
N VAL A 15 18.38 6.25 29.30
CA VAL A 15 19.60 6.07 30.08
C VAL A 15 19.53 6.91 31.34
N ARG A 16 20.06 6.37 32.44
CA ARG A 16 20.22 7.07 33.71
C ARG A 16 21.70 7.03 34.09
N VAL A 17 22.21 8.14 34.59
CA VAL A 17 23.60 8.22 35.04
C VAL A 17 23.61 8.12 36.57
N GLU A 18 24.45 7.26 37.11
CA GLU A 18 24.72 7.20 38.54
C GLU A 18 25.69 8.32 38.93
N THR A 19 25.28 9.14 39.90
CA THR A 19 26.06 10.23 40.45
C THR A 19 26.20 10.05 41.96
N GLN A 20 27.04 10.86 42.62
CA GLN A 20 27.15 10.88 44.08
C GLN A 20 25.82 11.21 44.80
N ARG A 21 24.84 11.79 44.10
CA ARG A 21 23.51 12.12 44.65
C ARG A 21 22.43 11.11 44.27
N GLY A 22 22.81 9.97 43.69
CA GLY A 22 21.90 8.95 43.16
C GLY A 22 21.75 9.00 41.64
N LEU A 23 20.74 8.30 41.13
CA LEU A 23 20.46 8.20 39.70
C LEU A 23 19.78 9.47 39.16
N THR A 24 20.19 9.94 38.00
CA THR A 24 19.50 11.02 37.28
C THR A 24 18.07 10.62 36.86
N ASN A 25 17.29 11.61 36.42
CA ASN A 25 16.11 11.33 35.60
C ASN A 25 16.55 10.58 34.32
N PRO A 26 15.67 9.73 33.75
CA PRO A 26 15.94 9.09 32.47
C PRO A 26 16.05 10.15 31.37
N VAL A 27 17.04 9.98 30.49
CA VAL A 27 17.23 10.80 29.29
C VAL A 27 17.22 9.90 28.05
N PRO A 28 16.57 10.33 26.95
CA PRO A 28 16.60 9.58 25.70
C PRO A 28 18.02 9.61 25.11
N LEU A 29 18.51 8.45 24.73
CA LEU A 29 19.76 8.25 24.01
C LEU A 29 19.47 7.40 22.76
N LEU A 30 19.90 7.89 21.60
CA LEU A 30 19.85 7.14 20.35
C LEU A 30 21.18 6.43 20.09
N VAL A 31 21.12 5.14 19.74
CA VAL A 31 22.19 4.45 19.04
C VAL A 31 21.84 4.38 17.57
N SER A 32 22.59 5.09 16.75
CA SER A 32 22.35 5.16 15.32
C SER A 32 23.43 4.38 14.55
N PRO A 33 23.08 3.69 13.46
CA PRO A 33 24.06 3.15 12.53
C PRO A 33 24.69 4.23 11.64
N HIS A 34 24.12 5.44 11.61
CA HIS A 34 24.54 6.54 10.75
C HIS A 34 25.53 7.47 11.44
N PRO A 35 26.45 8.13 10.70
CA PRO A 35 27.22 9.25 11.21
C PRO A 35 26.34 10.27 11.94
N GLN A 36 26.83 10.83 13.04
CA GLN A 36 26.12 11.80 13.86
C GLN A 36 26.84 13.14 13.83
N MET A 37 26.09 14.22 13.73
CA MET A 37 26.60 15.58 13.91
C MET A 37 25.72 16.34 14.90
N ILE A 38 26.27 17.44 15.40
CA ILE A 38 25.54 18.46 16.14
C ILE A 38 25.41 19.64 15.18
N GLU A 39 24.24 20.28 15.14
CA GLU A 39 24.04 21.51 14.37
C GLU A 39 25.07 22.60 14.73
N GLN A 40 25.26 23.56 13.83
CA GLN A 40 26.10 24.71 14.07
C GLN A 40 25.39 26.00 13.69
N GLU A 41 25.27 26.89 14.66
CA GLU A 41 24.60 28.18 14.52
C GLU A 41 25.55 29.30 14.04
N PRO A 42 25.07 30.29 13.27
CA PRO A 42 23.72 30.37 12.69
C PRO A 42 23.53 29.41 11.52
N ASN A 43 22.33 28.85 11.36
CA ASN A 43 21.93 27.99 10.23
C ASN A 43 20.52 28.33 9.68
N ASN A 44 20.00 29.50 10.04
CA ASN A 44 18.62 29.94 9.82
C ASN A 44 18.27 30.34 8.37
N SER A 45 19.26 30.33 7.47
CA SER A 45 19.10 30.70 6.06
C SER A 45 19.71 29.65 5.14
N ALA A 46 19.26 29.58 3.89
CA ALA A 46 19.79 28.61 2.91
C ALA A 46 21.31 28.72 2.72
N THR A 47 21.87 29.93 2.84
CA THR A 47 23.31 30.19 2.74
C THR A 47 24.10 29.77 3.97
N GLU A 48 23.47 29.77 5.15
CA GLU A 48 24.08 29.41 6.44
C GLU A 48 23.79 27.95 6.84
N ALA A 49 22.86 27.30 6.13
CA ALA A 49 22.45 25.93 6.37
C ALA A 49 23.66 24.98 6.49
N ASN A 50 23.60 24.13 7.52
CA ASN A 50 24.66 23.18 7.81
C ASN A 50 24.75 22.12 6.70
N PRO A 51 25.93 21.87 6.09
CA PRO A 51 26.06 20.84 5.07
C PRO A 51 25.93 19.45 5.71
N ILE A 52 25.12 18.58 5.11
CA ILE A 52 24.97 17.17 5.50
C ILE A 52 25.27 16.23 4.32
N SER A 53 25.79 15.05 4.63
CA SER A 53 26.07 13.99 3.65
C SER A 53 25.32 12.73 4.03
N LEU A 54 24.37 12.30 3.21
CA LEU A 54 23.45 11.22 3.57
C LEU A 54 24.12 9.82 3.43
N PRO A 55 23.83 8.87 4.33
CA PRO A 55 22.94 9.02 5.50
C PRO A 55 23.63 9.77 6.67
N GLN A 56 22.88 10.62 7.36
CA GLN A 56 23.35 11.44 8.48
C GLN A 56 22.25 11.57 9.54
N GLY A 57 22.63 11.46 10.81
CA GLY A 57 21.82 11.96 11.92
C GLY A 57 22.32 13.32 12.40
N VAL A 58 21.41 14.22 12.71
CA VAL A 58 21.70 15.55 13.26
C VAL A 58 21.04 15.66 14.62
N ASN A 59 21.80 16.09 15.62
CA ASN A 59 21.29 16.50 16.92
C ASN A 59 21.17 18.02 16.88
N GLY A 60 19.93 18.52 16.96
CA GLY A 60 19.66 19.94 16.88
C GLY A 60 18.75 20.43 17.99
N ARG A 61 18.59 21.75 18.08
CA ARG A 61 17.73 22.41 19.06
C ARG A 61 17.39 23.81 18.58
N LEU A 62 16.09 24.03 18.38
CA LEU A 62 15.53 25.37 18.20
C LEU A 62 15.74 26.19 19.48
N ARG A 63 16.63 27.18 19.44
CA ARG A 63 17.15 27.89 20.61
C ARG A 63 16.23 29.00 21.06
N GLU A 64 15.59 29.69 20.12
CA GLU A 64 14.74 30.84 20.36
C GLU A 64 13.45 30.80 19.54
N ALA A 65 12.57 31.78 19.75
CA ALA A 65 11.32 31.85 19.01
C ALA A 65 11.59 32.13 17.52
N ASP A 66 10.78 31.52 16.66
CA ASP A 66 10.87 31.60 15.19
C ASP A 66 12.20 31.10 14.59
N ASP A 67 12.96 30.31 15.35
CA ASP A 67 14.18 29.62 14.89
C ASP A 67 13.83 28.48 13.92
N ALA A 68 14.62 28.35 12.86
CA ALA A 68 14.46 27.34 11.82
C ALA A 68 15.83 26.81 11.38
N ASP A 69 16.16 25.60 11.80
CA ASP A 69 17.47 25.00 11.52
C ASP A 69 17.54 24.43 10.10
N GLY A 70 18.36 25.01 9.24
CA GLY A 70 18.56 24.56 7.86
C GLY A 70 19.71 23.56 7.68
N PHE A 71 19.47 22.51 6.88
CA PHE A 71 20.46 21.51 6.49
C PHE A 71 20.53 21.34 4.97
N ARG A 72 21.70 21.62 4.37
CA ARG A 72 21.90 21.56 2.91
C ARG A 72 22.44 20.20 2.49
N PHE A 73 21.88 19.64 1.43
CA PHE A 73 22.28 18.36 0.85
C PHE A 73 22.22 18.37 -0.67
N THR A 74 23.03 17.53 -1.30
CA THR A 74 22.99 17.30 -2.75
C THR A 74 21.99 16.19 -3.08
N ALA A 75 21.12 16.43 -4.06
CA ALA A 75 20.17 15.46 -4.57
C ALA A 75 20.43 15.07 -6.03
N THR A 76 19.99 13.86 -6.40
CA THR A 76 20.05 13.31 -7.76
C THR A 76 18.63 13.05 -8.26
N THR A 77 18.34 13.45 -9.48
CA THR A 77 17.05 13.31 -10.16
C THR A 77 16.51 11.88 -10.05
N GLY A 78 15.26 11.74 -9.63
CA GLY A 78 14.58 10.45 -9.48
C GLY A 78 14.94 9.67 -8.21
N GLN A 79 15.98 10.07 -7.47
CA GLN A 79 16.28 9.49 -6.16
C GLN A 79 15.27 9.98 -5.12
N ALA A 80 14.78 9.06 -4.30
CA ALA A 80 13.92 9.37 -3.17
C ALA A 80 14.76 9.52 -1.88
N TYR A 81 14.42 10.53 -1.09
CA TYR A 81 15.06 10.89 0.17
C TYR A 81 14.03 10.84 1.30
N ARG A 82 14.47 10.45 2.49
CA ARG A 82 13.65 10.42 3.70
C ARG A 82 14.28 11.29 4.77
N PHE A 83 13.47 12.18 5.31
CA PHE A 83 13.79 13.02 6.46
C PHE A 83 12.76 12.74 7.54
N GLU A 84 13.20 12.42 8.74
CA GLU A 84 12.33 12.21 9.89
C GLU A 84 12.88 12.95 11.10
N VAL A 85 12.00 13.68 11.78
CA VAL A 85 12.30 14.27 13.08
C VAL A 85 11.84 13.33 14.18
N GLU A 86 12.67 13.13 15.19
CA GLU A 86 12.31 12.40 16.41
C GLU A 86 12.50 13.31 17.62
N ALA A 87 11.40 13.82 18.16
CA ALA A 87 11.40 14.67 19.34
C ALA A 87 10.21 14.42 20.27
N ALA A 88 8.99 14.70 19.81
CA ALA A 88 7.77 14.61 20.61
C ALA A 88 7.54 13.19 21.12
N ARG A 89 7.77 12.16 20.29
CA ARG A 89 7.68 10.75 20.71
C ARG A 89 8.67 10.37 21.82
N GLN A 90 9.75 11.16 22.00
CA GLN A 90 10.73 11.00 23.08
C GLN A 90 10.41 11.88 24.30
N GLY A 91 9.27 12.57 24.33
CA GLY A 91 8.84 13.45 25.42
C GLY A 91 9.45 14.86 25.39
N LEU A 92 10.03 15.26 24.26
CA LEU A 92 10.54 16.61 24.02
C LEU A 92 9.41 17.56 23.59
N ALA A 93 9.66 18.87 23.61
CA ALA A 93 8.62 19.90 23.49
C ALA A 93 8.24 20.25 22.04
N LEU A 94 9.09 19.88 21.09
CA LEU A 94 8.98 20.25 19.69
C LEU A 94 7.74 19.62 19.06
N ASP A 95 6.98 20.44 18.35
CA ASP A 95 5.91 20.07 17.41
C ASP A 95 6.48 20.33 16.01
N SER A 96 7.16 19.35 15.44
CA SER A 96 8.15 19.60 14.37
C SER A 96 7.51 19.71 12.99
N VAL A 97 7.90 20.71 12.21
CA VAL A 97 7.60 20.80 10.79
C VAL A 97 8.89 20.71 9.97
N LEU A 98 8.87 19.87 8.94
CA LEU A 98 9.92 19.77 7.92
C LEU A 98 9.53 20.60 6.70
N GLU A 99 10.42 21.48 6.26
CA GLU A 99 10.25 22.29 5.05
C GLU A 99 11.42 22.07 4.08
N LEU A 100 11.11 21.72 2.83
CA LEU A 100 12.12 21.48 1.80
C LEU A 100 12.16 22.63 0.81
N TYR A 101 13.33 23.21 0.58
CA TYR A 101 13.56 24.32 -0.33
C TYR A 101 14.52 23.93 -1.48
N ASP A 102 14.34 24.55 -2.64
CA ASP A 102 15.35 24.56 -3.71
C ASP A 102 16.50 25.54 -3.43
N ALA A 103 17.49 25.55 -4.32
CA ALA A 103 18.67 26.43 -4.23
C ALA A 103 18.32 27.92 -4.27
N GLU A 104 17.16 28.29 -4.84
CA GLU A 104 16.65 29.66 -4.90
C GLU A 104 15.83 30.05 -3.65
N GLY A 105 15.64 29.12 -2.70
CA GLY A 105 14.90 29.35 -1.45
C GLY A 105 13.38 29.24 -1.62
N LYS A 106 12.90 28.66 -2.72
CA LYS A 106 11.47 28.38 -2.91
C LYS A 106 11.10 27.07 -2.22
N LEU A 107 10.03 27.12 -1.44
CA LEU A 107 9.45 25.96 -0.78
C LEU A 107 8.88 24.96 -1.82
N LEU A 108 9.32 23.72 -1.73
CA LEU A 108 8.94 22.62 -2.61
C LEU A 108 7.97 21.64 -1.92
N ALA A 109 8.16 21.38 -0.63
CA ALA A 109 7.36 20.45 0.15
C ALA A 109 7.39 20.82 1.64
N GLU A 110 6.34 20.44 2.37
CA GLU A 110 6.22 20.60 3.81
C GLU A 110 5.58 19.34 4.42
N ALA A 111 5.99 18.95 5.63
CA ALA A 111 5.37 17.89 6.41
C ALA A 111 5.36 18.23 7.91
N ASP A 112 4.22 18.06 8.57
CA ASP A 112 3.98 18.41 9.98
C ASP A 112 3.94 17.17 10.88
N ASP A 113 2.96 16.29 10.66
CA ASP A 113 2.79 15.07 11.45
C ASP A 113 2.99 13.81 10.61
N ILE A 114 3.65 12.80 11.19
CA ILE A 114 3.55 11.43 10.69
C ILE A 114 2.11 10.91 10.80
N ALA A 115 1.79 9.85 10.06
CA ALA A 115 0.49 9.17 10.11
C ALA A 115 0.27 8.36 11.41
N ASN A 116 0.62 8.94 12.57
CA ASN A 116 0.34 8.43 13.90
C ASN A 116 -0.30 9.57 14.72
N PRO A 117 -1.60 9.48 15.08
CA PRO A 117 -2.33 10.56 15.75
C PRO A 117 -1.85 10.89 17.17
N ARG A 118 -0.78 10.24 17.66
CA ARG A 118 -0.15 10.51 18.96
C ARG A 118 1.27 11.07 18.85
N ALA A 119 1.82 11.20 17.64
CA ALA A 119 3.15 11.73 17.41
C ALA A 119 3.03 13.10 16.71
N LYS A 120 3.76 14.08 17.23
CA LYS A 120 3.89 15.45 16.71
C LYS A 120 5.22 15.64 15.98
N ASP A 121 5.65 14.55 15.37
CA ASP A 121 6.95 14.40 14.73
C ASP A 121 6.71 14.34 13.23
N SER A 122 7.50 15.07 12.45
CA SER A 122 7.36 15.12 10.99
C SER A 122 8.18 14.04 10.29
N GLU A 123 7.65 13.57 9.16
CA GLU A 123 8.38 12.76 8.18
C GLU A 123 8.09 13.30 6.79
N LEU A 124 9.14 13.49 6.00
CA LEU A 124 9.06 13.86 4.60
C LEU A 124 9.80 12.82 3.76
N VAL A 125 9.07 12.21 2.82
CA VAL A 125 9.65 11.41 1.73
C VAL A 125 9.49 12.20 0.43
N TRP A 126 10.60 12.50 -0.22
CA TRP A 126 10.62 13.36 -1.41
C TRP A 126 11.52 12.80 -2.50
N THR A 127 11.01 12.78 -3.73
CA THR A 127 11.77 12.38 -4.92
C THR A 127 12.28 13.61 -5.65
N ALA A 128 13.60 13.68 -5.85
CA ALA A 128 14.21 14.85 -6.46
C ALA A 128 13.80 14.99 -7.93
N PRO A 129 13.28 16.16 -8.37
CA PRO A 129 12.88 16.40 -9.74
C PRO A 129 14.06 16.78 -10.65
N ALA A 130 15.21 17.13 -10.06
CA ALA A 130 16.42 17.54 -10.75
C ALA A 130 17.65 17.27 -9.86
N ASP A 131 18.83 17.21 -10.47
CA ASP A 131 20.12 17.20 -9.76
C ASP A 131 20.38 18.60 -9.18
N GLY A 132 20.91 18.69 -7.97
CA GLY A 132 21.28 19.98 -7.39
C GLY A 132 21.35 20.00 -5.87
N GLU A 133 21.57 21.20 -5.33
CA GLU A 133 21.55 21.45 -3.89
C GLU A 133 20.13 21.80 -3.43
N PHE A 134 19.73 21.25 -2.29
CA PHE A 134 18.45 21.50 -1.63
C PHE A 134 18.69 21.72 -0.13
N VAL A 135 17.72 22.35 0.53
CA VAL A 135 17.75 22.57 1.98
C VAL A 135 16.53 21.96 2.63
N ILE A 136 16.73 21.07 3.60
CA ILE A 136 15.69 20.62 4.52
C ILE A 136 15.81 21.44 5.80
N ALA A 137 14.72 22.07 6.23
CA ALA A 137 14.67 22.86 7.45
C ALA A 137 13.76 22.21 8.49
N VAL A 138 14.12 22.35 9.76
CA VAL A 138 13.31 21.94 10.92
C VAL A 138 12.85 23.20 11.65
N ARG A 139 11.54 23.33 11.89
CA ARG A 139 10.99 24.38 12.75
C ARG A 139 9.89 23.83 13.66
N ASP A 140 9.46 24.62 14.64
CA ASP A 140 8.27 24.32 15.43
C ASP A 140 7.01 24.86 14.71
N LEU A 141 5.92 24.08 14.71
CA LEU A 141 4.63 24.46 14.13
C LEU A 141 4.11 25.81 14.65
N HIS A 142 4.41 26.14 15.92
CA HIS A 142 3.96 27.35 16.59
C HIS A 142 5.08 28.39 16.78
N GLY A 143 6.23 28.23 16.10
CA GLY A 143 7.35 29.19 16.18
C GLY A 143 8.01 29.24 17.56
N ARG A 144 7.94 28.17 18.35
CA ARG A 144 8.51 28.12 19.70
C ARG A 144 9.94 27.57 19.66
N GLY A 145 10.77 28.00 20.62
CA GLY A 145 12.09 27.44 20.87
C GLY A 145 12.47 27.48 22.35
N GLY A 146 13.63 26.90 22.68
CA GLY A 146 14.20 26.89 24.03
C GLY A 146 14.82 25.55 24.41
N GLU A 147 15.20 25.41 25.69
CA GLU A 147 16.02 24.30 26.17
C GLU A 147 15.45 22.90 25.93
N ARG A 148 14.13 22.78 25.77
CA ARG A 148 13.43 21.50 25.56
C ARG A 148 13.05 21.20 24.11
N PHE A 149 13.37 22.11 23.17
CA PHE A 149 13.10 21.96 21.74
C PHE A 149 14.26 21.24 21.03
N VAL A 150 14.86 20.29 21.73
CA VAL A 150 15.89 19.39 21.19
C VAL A 150 15.22 18.40 20.26
N TYR A 151 15.89 18.03 19.18
CA TYR A 151 15.42 17.03 18.25
C TYR A 151 16.57 16.21 17.67
N HIS A 152 16.22 15.07 17.10
CA HIS A 152 17.08 14.33 16.19
C HIS A 152 16.48 14.35 14.79
N LEU A 153 17.23 14.79 13.79
CA LEU A 153 16.87 14.66 12.39
C LEU A 153 17.62 13.47 11.80
N ARG A 154 16.88 12.50 11.26
CA ARG A 154 17.41 11.42 10.45
C ARG A 154 17.23 11.75 8.98
N ALA A 155 18.34 11.92 8.27
CA ALA A 155 18.38 12.16 6.83
C ALA A 155 19.03 10.97 6.11
N GLU A 156 18.32 10.33 5.19
CA GLU A 156 18.80 9.16 4.46
C GLU A 156 18.12 9.01 3.09
N LEU A 157 18.61 8.07 2.28
CA LEU A 157 17.91 7.68 1.06
C LEU A 157 16.66 6.87 1.45
N ALA A 158 15.54 7.16 0.79
CA ALA A 158 14.33 6.37 0.98
C ALA A 158 14.50 5.04 0.23
N GLU A 159 14.35 3.93 0.95
CA GLU A 159 14.45 2.59 0.38
C GLU A 159 13.25 2.30 -0.55
N PRO A 160 13.44 1.59 -1.68
CA PRO A 160 12.35 1.12 -2.52
C PRO A 160 11.33 0.35 -1.71
N ASP A 161 10.04 0.65 -1.88
CA ASP A 161 8.98 0.05 -1.07
C ASP A 161 7.64 0.01 -1.83
N PHE A 162 6.63 -0.58 -1.21
CA PHE A 162 5.25 -0.48 -1.65
C PHE A 162 4.27 -0.51 -0.47
N VAL A 163 3.10 0.09 -0.70
CA VAL A 163 1.93 -0.07 0.18
C VAL A 163 0.94 -1.00 -0.51
N LEU A 164 0.49 -2.01 0.21
CA LEU A 164 -0.57 -2.89 -0.25
C LEU A 164 -1.90 -2.44 0.36
N THR A 165 -2.90 -2.22 -0.48
CA THR A 165 -4.28 -1.94 -0.09
C THR A 165 -5.19 -3.00 -0.70
N GLY A 166 -6.41 -3.14 -0.20
CA GLY A 166 -7.35 -4.10 -0.76
C GLY A 166 -8.79 -3.68 -0.62
N GLU A 167 -9.61 -4.19 -1.54
CA GLU A 167 -11.05 -3.99 -1.57
C GLU A 167 -11.75 -5.27 -1.19
N TYR A 168 -12.87 -5.10 -0.48
CA TYR A 168 -13.65 -6.17 0.15
C TYR A 168 -12.95 -6.80 1.36
N TYR A 169 -13.70 -7.05 2.43
CA TYR A 169 -13.15 -7.44 3.74
C TYR A 169 -13.80 -8.67 4.36
N TYR A 170 -14.75 -9.28 3.66
CA TYR A 170 -15.38 -10.53 4.06
C TYR A 170 -15.71 -11.42 2.84
N SER A 171 -15.74 -12.72 3.06
CA SER A 171 -16.18 -13.70 2.08
C SER A 171 -17.04 -14.79 2.70
N MET A 172 -18.12 -15.15 2.00
CA MET A 172 -19.02 -16.26 2.30
C MET A 172 -19.03 -17.19 1.09
N ILE A 173 -18.21 -18.22 1.13
CA ILE A 173 -17.96 -19.11 -0.01
C ILE A 173 -18.71 -20.42 0.20
N ALA A 174 -19.55 -20.81 -0.75
CA ALA A 174 -20.16 -22.14 -0.74
C ALA A 174 -19.13 -23.21 -1.13
N PRO A 175 -19.25 -24.46 -0.66
CA PRO A 175 -18.40 -25.56 -1.13
C PRO A 175 -18.41 -25.69 -2.66
N GLY A 176 -17.22 -25.72 -3.26
CA GLY A 176 -17.03 -25.74 -4.72
C GLY A 176 -17.30 -24.40 -5.42
N GLY A 177 -17.50 -23.32 -4.65
CA GLY A 177 -17.69 -21.96 -5.14
C GLY A 177 -16.42 -21.12 -5.06
N HIS A 178 -16.49 -19.95 -5.69
CA HIS A 178 -15.41 -18.96 -5.71
C HIS A 178 -15.91 -17.57 -5.33
N MET A 179 -15.05 -16.80 -4.69
CA MET A 179 -15.25 -15.38 -4.40
C MET A 179 -14.03 -14.58 -4.81
N MET A 180 -14.22 -13.29 -5.10
CA MET A 180 -13.15 -12.40 -5.53
C MET A 180 -13.05 -11.19 -4.62
N TRP A 181 -11.83 -10.92 -4.17
CA TRP A 181 -11.37 -9.64 -3.62
C TRP A 181 -10.43 -8.96 -4.61
N PHE A 182 -10.00 -7.75 -4.30
CA PHE A 182 -8.97 -7.06 -5.07
C PHE A 182 -7.85 -6.57 -4.17
N ALA A 183 -6.63 -6.59 -4.69
CA ALA A 183 -5.47 -5.92 -4.11
C ALA A 183 -5.00 -4.81 -5.03
N LYS A 184 -4.49 -3.73 -4.42
CA LYS A 184 -3.84 -2.62 -5.11
C LYS A 184 -2.50 -2.33 -4.45
N VAL A 185 -1.46 -2.23 -5.29
CA VAL A 185 -0.11 -1.84 -4.92
C VAL A 185 0.10 -0.37 -5.29
N ASP A 186 0.53 0.40 -4.30
CA ASP A 186 1.08 1.74 -4.48
C ASP A 186 2.60 1.65 -4.31
N ARG A 187 3.34 1.79 -5.41
CA ARG A 187 4.79 1.64 -5.42
C ARG A 187 5.47 2.94 -5.00
N ARG A 188 6.48 2.82 -4.14
CA ARG A 188 7.15 3.95 -3.49
C ARG A 188 8.63 3.94 -3.79
N ASN A 189 9.22 5.14 -3.77
CA ASN A 189 10.67 5.34 -3.71
C ASN A 189 11.42 4.63 -4.86
N GLY A 190 10.89 4.73 -6.08
CA GLY A 190 11.49 4.14 -7.27
C GLY A 190 11.29 2.63 -7.43
N PHE A 191 10.57 1.96 -6.52
CA PHE A 191 10.19 0.56 -6.73
C PHE A 191 9.25 0.43 -7.93
N ASP A 192 9.56 -0.46 -8.86
CA ASP A 192 8.72 -0.79 -10.02
C ASP A 192 8.50 -2.30 -10.19
N GLY A 193 9.07 -3.10 -9.29
CA GLY A 193 9.14 -4.55 -9.39
C GLY A 193 7.79 -5.27 -9.19
N PRO A 194 7.82 -6.61 -9.38
CA PRO A 194 6.66 -7.47 -9.14
C PRO A 194 6.35 -7.59 -7.64
N VAL A 195 5.08 -7.78 -7.31
CA VAL A 195 4.60 -8.03 -5.95
C VAL A 195 3.75 -9.29 -5.91
N ASP A 196 4.20 -10.30 -5.17
CA ASP A 196 3.44 -11.52 -4.89
C ASP A 196 2.38 -11.23 -3.83
N VAL A 197 1.12 -11.58 -4.09
CA VAL A 197 0.01 -11.37 -3.16
C VAL A 197 -0.50 -12.72 -2.66
N GLU A 198 -0.60 -12.85 -1.35
CA GLU A 198 -1.15 -14.04 -0.69
C GLU A 198 -2.18 -13.68 0.38
N VAL A 199 -2.99 -14.67 0.76
CA VAL A 199 -3.92 -14.56 1.89
C VAL A 199 -3.55 -15.61 2.94
N GLN A 200 -3.11 -15.15 4.10
CA GLN A 200 -2.73 -15.99 5.23
C GLN A 200 -3.91 -16.27 6.15
N GLY A 201 -3.93 -17.46 6.77
CA GLY A 201 -4.92 -17.83 7.78
C GLY A 201 -6.26 -18.32 7.20
N LEU A 202 -6.29 -18.68 5.91
CA LEU A 202 -7.50 -19.21 5.26
C LEU A 202 -8.09 -20.39 6.05
N PRO A 203 -9.43 -20.50 6.13
CA PRO A 203 -10.06 -21.62 6.81
C PRO A 203 -9.78 -22.95 6.08
N ALA A 204 -9.88 -24.05 6.81
CA ALA A 204 -9.66 -25.38 6.25
C ALA A 204 -10.60 -25.64 5.05
N GLY A 205 -10.03 -26.11 3.93
CA GLY A 205 -10.76 -26.33 2.68
C GLY A 205 -10.88 -25.11 1.77
N VAL A 206 -10.26 -23.97 2.11
CA VAL A 206 -10.22 -22.78 1.24
C VAL A 206 -8.80 -22.46 0.81
N THR A 207 -8.63 -22.09 -0.47
CA THR A 207 -7.37 -21.65 -1.06
C THR A 207 -7.52 -20.30 -1.74
N ALA A 208 -6.44 -19.52 -1.80
CA ALA A 208 -6.32 -18.35 -2.68
C ALA A 208 -5.49 -18.75 -3.91
N THR A 209 -5.94 -18.34 -5.10
CA THR A 209 -5.16 -18.54 -6.33
C THR A 209 -3.88 -17.68 -6.26
N PRO A 210 -2.68 -18.25 -6.42
CA PRO A 210 -1.44 -17.48 -6.40
C PRO A 210 -1.43 -16.41 -7.48
N VAL A 211 -1.06 -15.19 -7.14
CA VAL A 211 -1.02 -14.06 -8.08
C VAL A 211 0.16 -13.14 -7.79
N THR A 212 0.82 -12.71 -8.86
CA THR A 212 1.88 -11.71 -8.84
C THR A 212 1.39 -10.51 -9.63
N ILE A 213 1.42 -9.32 -9.03
CA ILE A 213 1.18 -8.06 -9.74
C ILE A 213 2.50 -7.68 -10.43
N PRO A 214 2.59 -7.74 -11.78
CA PRO A 214 3.84 -7.45 -12.48
C PRO A 214 4.17 -5.96 -12.48
N ALA A 215 5.40 -5.62 -12.89
CA ALA A 215 5.78 -4.26 -13.21
C ALA A 215 4.83 -3.65 -14.26
N GLY A 216 4.50 -2.37 -14.13
CA GLY A 216 3.55 -1.68 -15.00
C GLY A 216 2.07 -1.94 -14.69
N MET A 217 1.75 -2.82 -13.74
CA MET A 217 0.39 -3.09 -13.26
C MET A 217 0.29 -2.81 -11.77
N ASN A 218 -0.84 -2.27 -11.30
CA ASN A 218 -1.00 -1.90 -9.88
C ASN A 218 -2.09 -2.68 -9.15
N HIS A 219 -2.94 -3.44 -9.85
CA HIS A 219 -4.09 -4.11 -9.25
C HIS A 219 -4.11 -5.59 -9.65
N CYS A 220 -4.71 -6.44 -8.82
CA CYS A 220 -5.10 -7.79 -9.21
C CYS A 220 -6.38 -8.26 -8.50
N ALA A 221 -6.98 -9.30 -9.06
CA ALA A 221 -7.96 -10.12 -8.36
C ALA A 221 -7.26 -11.04 -7.34
N ILE A 222 -7.91 -11.25 -6.20
CA ILE A 222 -7.60 -12.34 -5.26
C ILE A 222 -8.78 -13.31 -5.34
N ILE A 223 -8.56 -14.48 -5.95
CA ILE A 223 -9.62 -15.47 -6.20
C ILE A 223 -9.56 -16.53 -5.11
N LEU A 224 -10.53 -16.49 -4.20
CA LEU A 224 -10.72 -17.46 -3.12
C LEU A 224 -11.60 -18.62 -3.61
N THR A 225 -11.20 -19.85 -3.31
CA THR A 225 -11.90 -21.07 -3.75
C THR A 225 -12.12 -21.99 -2.55
N ALA A 226 -13.36 -22.41 -2.33
CA ALA A 226 -13.65 -23.49 -1.39
C ALA A 226 -13.66 -24.83 -2.12
N ALA A 227 -13.01 -25.84 -1.57
CA ALA A 227 -13.10 -27.21 -2.05
C ALA A 227 -14.57 -27.69 -2.06
N ALA A 228 -14.90 -28.64 -2.93
CA ALA A 228 -16.26 -29.14 -3.06
C ALA A 228 -16.80 -29.82 -1.79
N ASP A 229 -15.90 -30.34 -0.96
CA ASP A 229 -16.16 -31.00 0.33
C ASP A 229 -15.80 -30.12 1.55
N ALA A 230 -15.50 -28.84 1.33
CA ALA A 230 -15.17 -27.91 2.40
C ALA A 230 -16.31 -27.84 3.43
N GLN A 231 -15.95 -27.99 4.71
CA GLN A 231 -16.91 -27.92 5.81
C GLN A 231 -17.22 -26.47 6.18
N ILE A 232 -18.43 -26.22 6.69
CA ILE A 232 -18.81 -24.90 7.19
C ILE A 232 -17.88 -24.52 8.34
N ASN A 233 -17.15 -23.43 8.16
CA ASN A 233 -16.17 -22.89 9.10
C ASN A 233 -15.86 -21.42 8.73
N ALA A 234 -15.05 -20.75 9.54
CA ALA A 234 -14.54 -19.42 9.22
C ALA A 234 -13.21 -19.17 9.92
N SER A 235 -12.42 -18.26 9.34
CA SER A 235 -11.16 -17.78 9.92
C SER A 235 -10.99 -16.29 9.68
N LEU A 236 -10.26 -15.63 10.59
CA LEU A 236 -9.67 -14.32 10.33
C LEU A 236 -8.45 -14.50 9.43
N VAL A 237 -8.33 -13.65 8.42
CA VAL A 237 -7.27 -13.73 7.42
C VAL A 237 -6.56 -12.39 7.25
N ARG A 238 -5.36 -12.44 6.67
CA ARG A 238 -4.57 -11.26 6.31
C ARG A 238 -4.08 -11.35 4.88
N THR A 239 -4.27 -10.28 4.12
CA THR A 239 -3.64 -10.15 2.80
C THR A 239 -2.20 -9.66 2.99
N ILE A 240 -1.23 -10.34 2.38
CA ILE A 240 0.20 -10.03 2.50
C ILE A 240 0.78 -9.86 1.10
N GLY A 241 1.62 -8.84 0.93
CA GLY A 241 2.43 -8.61 -0.26
C GLY A 241 3.89 -8.94 0.01
N ARG A 242 4.57 -9.54 -0.96
CA ARG A 242 6.01 -9.77 -0.96
C ARG A 242 6.66 -9.21 -2.21
N ALA A 243 7.81 -8.58 -2.04
CA ALA A 243 8.65 -8.18 -3.15
C ALA A 243 10.12 -8.33 -2.78
N ARG A 244 10.96 -8.45 -3.81
CA ARG A 244 12.39 -8.24 -3.67
C ARG A 244 12.71 -6.81 -4.08
N ILE A 245 13.50 -6.14 -3.24
CA ILE A 245 14.01 -4.81 -3.52
C ILE A 245 15.53 -4.86 -3.52
N LYS A 246 16.14 -3.98 -4.31
CA LYS A 246 17.55 -3.66 -4.21
C LYS A 246 17.67 -2.39 -3.40
N GLY A 247 18.25 -2.48 -2.21
CA GLY A 247 18.34 -1.34 -1.32
C GLY A 247 19.34 -0.30 -1.79
N SER A 248 19.38 0.83 -1.08
CA SER A 248 20.30 1.93 -1.35
C SER A 248 21.79 1.53 -1.23
N ASP A 249 22.08 0.52 -0.41
CA ASP A 249 23.38 -0.15 -0.26
C ASP A 249 23.73 -1.11 -1.41
N GLY A 250 22.80 -1.29 -2.36
CA GLY A 250 22.91 -2.22 -3.47
C GLY A 250 22.59 -3.67 -3.12
N ALA A 251 22.26 -3.98 -1.86
CA ALA A 251 21.94 -5.33 -1.42
C ALA A 251 20.49 -5.69 -1.74
N GLU A 252 20.27 -6.91 -2.24
CA GLU A 252 18.92 -7.44 -2.44
C GLU A 252 18.33 -7.99 -1.14
N ARG A 253 17.08 -7.65 -0.88
CA ARG A 253 16.33 -8.12 0.30
C ARG A 253 14.86 -8.35 -0.04
N GLU A 254 14.26 -9.31 0.63
CA GLU A 254 12.80 -9.48 0.60
C GLU A 254 12.15 -8.50 1.58
N ILE A 255 11.10 -7.82 1.12
CA ILE A 255 10.22 -7.03 1.97
C ILE A 255 8.83 -7.66 1.98
N VAL A 256 8.23 -7.66 3.17
CA VAL A 256 6.87 -8.16 3.41
C VAL A 256 6.02 -7.00 3.89
N ARG A 257 4.83 -6.83 3.31
CA ARG A 257 3.87 -5.79 3.70
C ARG A 257 2.51 -6.40 3.99
N GLN A 258 1.96 -6.09 5.15
CA GLN A 258 0.57 -6.44 5.45
C GLN A 258 -0.35 -5.46 4.71
N GLY A 259 -1.40 -5.98 4.08
CA GLY A 259 -2.40 -5.17 3.39
C GLY A 259 -3.15 -4.26 4.36
N HIS A 260 -3.23 -2.97 4.00
CA HIS A 260 -4.07 -1.97 4.65
C HIS A 260 -5.47 -2.05 4.05
N ILE A 261 -6.36 -2.77 4.73
CA ILE A 261 -7.73 -3.01 4.28
C ILE A 261 -8.66 -2.02 4.98
N THR A 262 -9.68 -1.56 4.27
CA THR A 262 -10.73 -0.73 4.86
C THR A 262 -12.06 -1.48 4.89
N CYS A 263 -12.87 -1.23 5.93
CA CYS A 263 -14.27 -1.61 5.94
C CYS A 263 -15.14 -0.38 5.67
N GLU A 264 -16.22 -0.59 4.92
CA GLU A 264 -17.25 0.42 4.75
C GLU A 264 -18.18 0.40 5.97
N GLN A 265 -18.36 1.55 6.59
CA GLN A 265 -19.39 1.81 7.58
C GLN A 265 -20.41 2.78 7.01
N GLN A 266 -21.68 2.41 7.10
CA GLN A 266 -22.78 3.31 6.77
C GLN A 266 -23.21 4.08 8.01
N SER A 267 -23.36 5.39 7.87
CA SER A 267 -23.96 6.26 8.87
C SER A 267 -25.43 6.51 8.57
N SER A 268 -26.20 6.85 9.61
CA SER A 268 -27.58 7.30 9.47
C SER A 268 -27.67 8.46 8.48
N GLY A 269 -28.58 8.36 7.50
CA GLY A 269 -28.71 9.33 6.42
C GLY A 269 -27.98 8.97 5.12
N GLY A 270 -27.34 7.79 5.04
CA GLY A 270 -26.75 7.26 3.81
C GLY A 270 -25.30 7.71 3.56
N GLY A 271 -24.64 8.31 4.56
CA GLY A 271 -23.22 8.60 4.49
C GLY A 271 -22.39 7.31 4.54
N GLN A 272 -21.32 7.25 3.76
CA GLN A 272 -20.37 6.14 3.76
C GLN A 272 -19.02 6.65 4.28
N ALA A 273 -18.50 5.97 5.30
CA ALA A 273 -17.14 6.17 5.79
C ALA A 273 -16.35 4.87 5.61
N ARG A 274 -15.05 4.97 5.32
CA ARG A 274 -14.15 3.82 5.25
C ARG A 274 -13.16 3.88 6.38
N TRP A 275 -13.07 2.81 7.15
CA TRP A 275 -12.20 2.72 8.33
C TRP A 275 -11.19 1.60 8.16
N PRO A 276 -9.91 1.80 8.55
CA PRO A 276 -8.92 0.74 8.49
C PRO A 276 -9.30 -0.40 9.43
N ILE A 277 -9.07 -1.63 8.97
CA ILE A 277 -9.25 -2.86 9.75
C ILE A 277 -7.96 -3.67 9.77
N ASN A 278 -7.73 -4.40 10.86
CA ASN A 278 -6.52 -5.22 11.02
C ASN A 278 -6.65 -6.63 10.44
N THR A 279 -7.89 -7.10 10.19
CA THR A 279 -8.17 -8.47 9.73
C THR A 279 -9.40 -8.50 8.84
N GLN A 280 -9.35 -9.33 7.79
CA GLN A 280 -10.51 -9.70 6.98
C GLN A 280 -11.08 -11.04 7.47
N VAL A 281 -12.26 -11.44 7.02
CA VAL A 281 -12.86 -12.74 7.38
C VAL A 281 -13.20 -13.56 6.14
N VAL A 282 -12.85 -14.85 6.15
CA VAL A 282 -13.27 -15.80 5.11
C VAL A 282 -14.03 -16.93 5.80
N GLY A 283 -15.25 -17.17 5.34
CA GLY A 283 -16.11 -18.25 5.81
C GLY A 283 -16.53 -19.18 4.68
N VAL A 284 -16.56 -20.47 4.97
CA VAL A 284 -17.30 -21.46 4.18
C VAL A 284 -18.73 -21.50 4.71
N THR A 285 -19.71 -21.20 3.86
CA THR A 285 -21.12 -21.10 4.25
C THR A 285 -22.00 -22.02 3.42
N ARG A 286 -23.29 -22.09 3.74
CA ARG A 286 -24.28 -22.65 2.81
C ARG A 286 -24.34 -21.78 1.54
N PRO A 287 -24.70 -22.35 0.37
CA PRO A 287 -24.97 -21.55 -0.83
C PRO A 287 -25.96 -20.42 -0.56
N LEU A 288 -25.64 -19.25 -1.08
CA LEU A 288 -26.49 -18.05 -1.02
C LEU A 288 -27.37 -18.01 -2.29
N ASP A 289 -27.32 -16.90 -3.05
CA ASP A 289 -28.12 -16.67 -4.26
C ASP A 289 -27.60 -17.49 -5.45
N LEU A 290 -26.28 -17.57 -5.59
CA LEU A 290 -25.61 -18.36 -6.62
C LEU A 290 -24.91 -19.57 -5.96
N LYS A 291 -25.14 -20.74 -6.54
CA LYS A 291 -24.45 -21.98 -6.18
C LYS A 291 -23.09 -22.07 -6.83
N ARG A 292 -22.99 -21.63 -8.09
CA ARG A 292 -21.76 -21.69 -8.88
C ARG A 292 -21.73 -20.62 -9.97
N VAL A 293 -20.54 -20.16 -10.29
CA VAL A 293 -20.23 -19.38 -11.49
C VAL A 293 -19.06 -20.07 -12.16
N THR A 294 -19.14 -20.32 -13.46
CA THR A 294 -18.13 -21.07 -14.21
C THR A 294 -17.78 -20.32 -15.47
N ALA A 295 -16.48 -20.20 -15.76
CA ALA A 295 -15.94 -19.52 -16.93
C ALA A 295 -15.14 -20.51 -17.78
N THR A 296 -15.32 -20.42 -19.10
CA THR A 296 -14.68 -21.28 -20.09
C THR A 296 -14.29 -20.44 -21.33
N PRO A 297 -13.08 -20.57 -21.89
CA PRO A 297 -12.00 -21.48 -21.48
C PRO A 297 -11.30 -21.04 -20.18
N THR A 298 -10.53 -21.95 -19.58
CA THR A 298 -9.70 -21.67 -18.40
C THR A 298 -8.38 -21.01 -18.74
N ASP A 299 -8.02 -20.95 -20.01
CA ASP A 299 -6.78 -20.38 -20.51
C ASP A 299 -7.12 -19.53 -21.74
N VAL A 300 -6.69 -18.27 -21.71
CA VAL A 300 -6.94 -17.29 -22.77
C VAL A 300 -5.60 -16.68 -23.17
N THR A 301 -5.33 -16.64 -24.46
CA THR A 301 -4.17 -15.93 -25.02
C THR A 301 -4.66 -14.83 -25.95
N LEU A 302 -4.07 -13.64 -25.81
CA LEU A 302 -4.36 -12.48 -26.64
C LEU A 302 -3.07 -11.90 -27.24
N ARG A 303 -3.13 -11.52 -28.50
CA ARG A 303 -2.13 -10.64 -29.14
C ARG A 303 -2.66 -9.21 -29.23
N PRO A 304 -1.79 -8.21 -29.45
CA PRO A 304 -2.25 -6.85 -29.71
C PRO A 304 -3.29 -6.79 -30.83
N GLY A 305 -4.38 -6.05 -30.60
CA GLY A 305 -5.49 -5.90 -31.54
C GLY A 305 -6.46 -7.09 -31.61
N GLU A 306 -6.20 -8.20 -30.90
CA GLU A 306 -7.10 -9.36 -30.88
C GLU A 306 -8.19 -9.25 -29.81
N SER A 307 -9.17 -10.17 -29.91
CA SER A 307 -10.19 -10.33 -28.89
C SER A 307 -10.41 -11.81 -28.59
N ALA A 308 -10.81 -12.11 -27.36
CA ALA A 308 -11.08 -13.47 -26.91
C ALA A 308 -12.39 -13.51 -26.14
N GLU A 309 -13.14 -14.60 -26.31
CA GLU A 309 -14.42 -14.81 -25.64
C GLU A 309 -14.25 -15.76 -24.45
N ILE A 310 -14.83 -15.38 -23.32
CA ILE A 310 -15.02 -16.20 -22.13
C ILE A 310 -16.52 -16.40 -21.96
N THR A 311 -16.99 -17.63 -22.12
CA THR A 311 -18.36 -18.01 -21.78
C THR A 311 -18.47 -18.17 -20.27
N VAL A 312 -19.42 -17.46 -19.66
CA VAL A 312 -19.74 -17.55 -18.24
C VAL A 312 -21.12 -18.14 -18.02
N ARG A 313 -21.20 -19.16 -17.18
CA ARG A 313 -22.45 -19.82 -16.79
C ARG A 313 -22.68 -19.70 -15.30
N ILE A 314 -23.90 -19.39 -14.89
CA ILE A 314 -24.32 -19.35 -13.49
C ILE A 314 -25.24 -20.52 -13.15
N GLU A 315 -25.13 -21.00 -11.91
CA GLU A 315 -26.08 -21.92 -11.28
C GLU A 315 -26.74 -21.16 -10.12
N ARG A 316 -28.05 -20.90 -10.22
CA ARG A 316 -28.82 -20.18 -9.21
C ARG A 316 -29.30 -21.11 -8.11
N ASN A 317 -29.47 -20.57 -6.91
CA ASN A 317 -30.40 -21.14 -5.95
C ASN A 317 -31.82 -21.11 -6.57
N PRO A 318 -32.62 -22.19 -6.51
CA PRO A 318 -33.94 -22.24 -7.14
C PRO A 318 -34.87 -21.07 -6.78
N GLU A 319 -34.74 -20.55 -5.56
CA GLU A 319 -35.54 -19.44 -5.03
C GLU A 319 -35.07 -18.06 -5.54
N PHE A 320 -33.85 -17.96 -6.07
CA PHE A 320 -33.27 -16.70 -6.53
C PHE A 320 -33.59 -16.43 -8.01
N LYS A 321 -34.33 -15.34 -8.28
CA LYS A 321 -34.80 -14.95 -9.63
C LYS A 321 -34.29 -13.60 -10.12
N ASP A 322 -33.62 -12.83 -9.27
CA ASP A 322 -33.18 -11.47 -9.62
C ASP A 322 -32.00 -11.48 -10.61
N ALA A 323 -31.73 -10.32 -11.19
CA ALA A 323 -30.67 -10.18 -12.16
C ALA A 323 -29.28 -10.38 -11.54
N VAL A 324 -28.37 -10.97 -12.31
CA VAL A 324 -26.94 -11.08 -11.96
C VAL A 324 -26.16 -10.18 -12.91
N SER A 325 -25.39 -9.25 -12.37
CA SER A 325 -24.49 -8.42 -13.18
C SER A 325 -23.16 -9.14 -13.37
N LEU A 326 -22.60 -9.05 -14.58
CA LEU A 326 -21.29 -9.63 -14.92
C LEU A 326 -20.30 -8.50 -15.23
N ALA A 327 -19.09 -8.60 -14.69
CA ALA A 327 -18.05 -7.60 -14.87
C ALA A 327 -16.64 -8.20 -14.77
N MET A 328 -15.64 -7.43 -15.19
CA MET A 328 -14.22 -7.70 -14.93
C MET A 328 -13.62 -6.75 -13.87
N SER A 329 -14.32 -5.68 -13.51
CA SER A 329 -13.92 -4.69 -12.51
C SER A 329 -14.94 -4.62 -11.37
N PHE A 330 -14.49 -4.16 -10.20
CA PHE A 330 -15.39 -3.74 -9.13
C PHE A 330 -15.56 -2.22 -9.18
N ASP A 331 -16.61 -1.82 -9.87
CA ASP A 331 -17.00 -0.42 -10.00
C ASP A 331 -18.15 -0.07 -9.05
N TYR A 332 -18.11 1.15 -8.52
CA TYR A 332 -19.19 1.77 -7.78
C TYR A 332 -19.38 3.20 -8.29
N PHE A 333 -20.49 3.42 -8.98
CA PHE A 333 -20.72 4.61 -9.81
C PHE A 333 -19.54 4.85 -10.76
N ALA A 334 -18.94 6.04 -10.72
CA ALA A 334 -17.79 6.41 -11.55
C ALA A 334 -16.44 5.96 -10.96
N THR A 335 -16.43 5.38 -9.76
CA THR A 335 -15.19 4.99 -9.09
C THR A 335 -14.91 3.52 -9.31
N LYS A 336 -13.73 3.22 -9.86
CA LYS A 336 -13.20 1.87 -9.98
C LYS A 336 -12.41 1.52 -8.73
N PHE A 337 -12.97 0.64 -7.91
CA PHE A 337 -12.34 0.15 -6.68
C PHE A 337 -11.44 -1.04 -6.96
N GLY A 338 -11.87 -1.98 -7.81
CA GLY A 338 -11.11 -3.17 -8.19
C GLY A 338 -10.88 -3.27 -9.70
N GLU A 339 -9.67 -3.62 -10.10
CA GLU A 339 -9.27 -3.92 -11.48
C GLU A 339 -8.42 -5.18 -11.48
N GLN A 340 -8.50 -5.97 -12.54
CA GLN A 340 -7.70 -7.19 -12.70
C GLN A 340 -7.14 -7.36 -14.12
N LEU A 341 -7.67 -6.61 -15.09
CA LEU A 341 -7.17 -6.66 -16.46
C LEU A 341 -5.88 -5.85 -16.56
N PRO A 342 -4.84 -6.39 -17.24
CA PRO A 342 -3.62 -5.64 -17.51
C PRO A 342 -3.92 -4.36 -18.30
N PRO A 343 -3.12 -3.29 -18.14
CA PRO A 343 -3.21 -2.12 -19.02
C PRO A 343 -3.24 -2.50 -20.50
N GLY A 344 -4.19 -1.94 -21.24
CA GLY A 344 -4.41 -2.24 -22.66
C GLY A 344 -5.31 -3.44 -22.95
N ILE A 345 -5.79 -4.15 -21.91
CA ILE A 345 -6.87 -5.13 -22.03
C ILE A 345 -8.16 -4.55 -21.43
N THR A 346 -9.27 -4.66 -22.15
CA THR A 346 -10.58 -4.17 -21.72
C THR A 346 -11.67 -5.22 -21.88
N MET A 347 -12.80 -5.03 -21.19
CA MET A 347 -14.03 -5.77 -21.47
C MET A 347 -14.79 -5.05 -22.60
N GLY A 348 -14.92 -5.73 -23.74
CA GLY A 348 -15.57 -5.21 -24.94
C GLY A 348 -17.06 -4.91 -24.75
N SER A 349 -17.57 -3.91 -25.47
CA SER A 349 -18.96 -3.42 -25.36
C SER A 349 -20.03 -4.45 -25.74
N LYS A 350 -19.64 -5.50 -26.49
CA LYS A 350 -20.51 -6.63 -26.86
C LYS A 350 -20.62 -7.70 -25.77
N SER A 351 -19.93 -7.52 -24.64
CA SER A 351 -20.02 -8.44 -23.50
C SER A 351 -21.42 -8.43 -22.89
N THR A 352 -21.83 -9.58 -22.38
CA THR A 352 -23.03 -9.72 -21.54
C THR A 352 -22.76 -9.11 -20.18
N VAL A 353 -23.41 -7.99 -19.88
CA VAL A 353 -23.25 -7.29 -18.59
C VAL A 353 -24.29 -7.71 -17.55
N ARG A 354 -25.37 -8.40 -17.96
CA ARG A 354 -26.48 -8.77 -17.08
C ARG A 354 -27.17 -10.04 -17.55
N LEU A 355 -27.44 -10.94 -16.61
CA LEU A 355 -28.25 -12.16 -16.80
C LEU A 355 -29.59 -12.00 -16.06
N THR A 356 -30.70 -12.15 -16.78
CA THR A 356 -32.07 -11.94 -16.26
C THR A 356 -32.99 -13.11 -16.57
N GLY A 357 -33.96 -13.37 -15.69
CA GLY A 357 -34.93 -14.45 -15.88
C GLY A 357 -34.23 -15.79 -16.02
N ASP A 358 -34.62 -16.55 -17.05
CA ASP A 358 -34.10 -17.90 -17.30
C ASP A 358 -32.77 -17.94 -18.07
N VAL A 359 -32.18 -16.78 -18.37
CA VAL A 359 -30.85 -16.71 -19.01
C VAL A 359 -29.78 -17.03 -17.96
N LEU A 360 -29.07 -18.14 -18.16
CA LEU A 360 -28.04 -18.66 -17.25
C LEU A 360 -26.62 -18.58 -17.82
N GLU A 361 -26.47 -18.11 -19.06
CA GLU A 361 -25.19 -18.04 -19.76
C GLU A 361 -25.01 -16.66 -20.39
N GLY A 362 -23.80 -16.15 -20.31
CA GLY A 362 -23.37 -14.90 -20.92
C GLY A 362 -21.95 -15.02 -21.48
N LYS A 363 -21.51 -14.00 -22.20
CA LYS A 363 -20.19 -13.95 -22.83
C LYS A 363 -19.45 -12.69 -22.39
N ILE A 364 -18.21 -12.84 -21.93
CA ILE A 364 -17.28 -11.74 -21.69
C ILE A 364 -16.29 -11.73 -22.85
N ILE A 365 -16.15 -10.59 -23.52
CA ILE A 365 -15.21 -10.41 -24.62
C ILE A 365 -14.08 -9.55 -24.08
N LEU A 366 -12.86 -10.11 -24.04
CA LEU A 366 -11.65 -9.36 -23.73
C LEU A 366 -11.08 -8.81 -25.04
N GLU A 367 -10.72 -7.53 -25.05
CA GLU A 367 -10.16 -6.84 -26.21
C GLU A 367 -8.77 -6.29 -25.86
N ALA A 368 -7.77 -6.59 -26.69
CA ALA A 368 -6.43 -6.04 -26.55
C ALA A 368 -6.26 -4.85 -27.49
N ASN A 369 -5.72 -3.74 -26.99
CA ASN A 369 -5.30 -2.62 -27.84
C ASN A 369 -3.97 -2.94 -28.58
N ASP A 370 -3.40 -1.96 -29.28
CA ASP A 370 -2.16 -2.15 -30.05
C ASP A 370 -0.88 -2.27 -29.19
N LYS A 371 -0.94 -1.87 -27.91
CA LYS A 371 0.20 -1.84 -26.98
C LYS A 371 -0.20 -2.37 -25.59
N PRO A 372 -0.68 -3.61 -25.47
CA PRO A 372 -1.12 -4.13 -24.19
C PRO A 372 0.10 -4.50 -23.34
N LEU A 373 -0.05 -4.44 -22.01
CA LEU A 373 0.97 -4.93 -21.09
C LEU A 373 1.06 -6.46 -21.22
N ALA A 374 2.24 -6.95 -21.60
CA ALA A 374 2.49 -8.39 -21.68
C ALA A 374 2.43 -9.02 -20.29
N VAL A 375 1.69 -10.12 -20.18
CA VAL A 375 1.57 -10.92 -18.95
C VAL A 375 1.55 -12.40 -19.31
N ASN A 376 2.03 -13.25 -18.42
CA ASN A 376 2.04 -14.69 -18.63
C ASN A 376 1.19 -15.38 -17.56
N ARG A 377 0.10 -16.05 -17.99
CA ARG A 377 -0.83 -16.76 -17.12
C ARG A 377 -1.29 -15.97 -15.88
N LEU A 378 -1.60 -14.69 -16.04
CA LEU A 378 -2.18 -13.88 -14.97
C LEU A 378 -3.58 -14.43 -14.62
N PRO A 379 -3.85 -14.82 -13.36
CA PRO A 379 -5.17 -15.31 -12.98
C PRO A 379 -6.17 -14.15 -12.94
N ILE A 380 -7.25 -14.28 -13.70
CA ILE A 380 -8.42 -13.41 -13.69
C ILE A 380 -9.69 -14.26 -13.44
N ALA A 381 -10.79 -13.62 -13.08
CA ALA A 381 -12.10 -14.27 -12.96
C ALA A 381 -13.23 -13.31 -13.34
N VAL A 382 -14.31 -13.86 -13.88
CA VAL A 382 -15.53 -13.09 -14.13
C VAL A 382 -16.21 -12.81 -12.79
N LEU A 383 -16.43 -11.53 -12.49
CA LEU A 383 -17.17 -11.07 -11.32
C LEU A 383 -18.67 -11.20 -11.60
N ALA A 384 -19.38 -12.00 -10.81
CA ALA A 384 -20.83 -12.07 -10.82
C ALA A 384 -21.38 -11.39 -9.56
N ARG A 385 -22.16 -10.32 -9.73
CA ARG A 385 -22.68 -9.51 -8.62
C ARG A 385 -24.18 -9.66 -8.50
N VAL A 386 -24.62 -9.93 -7.27
CA VAL A 386 -26.03 -9.96 -6.89
C VAL A 386 -26.31 -8.77 -5.97
N ALA A 387 -27.28 -7.94 -6.33
CA ALA A 387 -27.68 -6.80 -5.50
C ALA A 387 -28.52 -7.25 -4.31
N ILE A 388 -28.15 -6.83 -3.11
CA ILE A 388 -28.98 -6.94 -1.90
C ILE A 388 -29.81 -5.66 -1.75
N THR A 389 -29.16 -4.51 -1.95
CA THR A 389 -29.79 -3.19 -1.99
C THR A 389 -29.24 -2.40 -3.19
N PHE A 390 -29.64 -1.15 -3.36
CA PHE A 390 -29.09 -0.30 -4.42
C PHE A 390 -27.56 -0.06 -4.27
N SER A 391 -27.03 -0.15 -3.05
CA SER A 391 -25.62 0.14 -2.73
C SER A 391 -24.82 -1.08 -2.28
N ILE A 392 -25.48 -2.18 -1.89
CA ILE A 392 -24.85 -3.38 -1.35
C ILE A 392 -25.02 -4.53 -2.34
N THR A 393 -23.90 -5.15 -2.72
CA THR A 393 -23.89 -6.32 -3.60
C THR A 393 -23.07 -7.46 -2.99
N THR A 394 -23.54 -8.70 -3.10
CA THR A 394 -22.73 -9.90 -2.88
C THR A 394 -21.90 -10.19 -4.13
N ASN A 395 -20.59 -10.40 -3.95
CA ASN A 395 -19.66 -10.69 -5.03
C ASN A 395 -19.35 -12.19 -5.10
N TYR A 396 -19.65 -12.81 -6.25
CA TYR A 396 -19.24 -14.17 -6.61
C TYR A 396 -18.18 -14.10 -7.70
N ALA A 397 -17.36 -15.13 -7.82
CA ALA A 397 -16.38 -15.24 -8.89
C ALA A 397 -16.60 -16.52 -9.70
N SER A 398 -16.21 -16.50 -10.97
CA SER A 398 -15.97 -17.73 -11.71
C SER A 398 -14.75 -18.49 -11.14
N ASN A 399 -14.53 -19.71 -11.62
CA ASN A 399 -13.20 -20.33 -11.54
C ASN A 399 -12.14 -19.39 -12.17
N PRO A 400 -10.86 -19.51 -11.76
CA PRO A 400 -9.77 -18.80 -12.41
C PRO A 400 -9.71 -19.09 -13.92
N VAL A 401 -9.44 -18.03 -14.67
CA VAL A 401 -9.07 -18.04 -16.08
C VAL A 401 -7.67 -17.45 -16.16
N TYR A 402 -6.72 -18.16 -16.77
CA TYR A 402 -5.34 -17.74 -16.90
C TYR A 402 -5.16 -16.97 -18.20
N LEU A 403 -4.93 -15.66 -18.09
CA LEU A 403 -4.71 -14.77 -19.22
C LEU A 403 -3.22 -14.65 -19.53
N THR A 404 -2.87 -14.94 -20.78
CA THR A 404 -1.57 -14.60 -21.37
C THR A 404 -1.77 -13.53 -22.42
N VAL A 405 -0.98 -12.45 -22.33
CA VAL A 405 -0.95 -11.38 -23.33
C VAL A 405 0.45 -11.37 -23.93
N GLU A 406 0.52 -11.64 -25.23
CA GLU A 406 1.79 -11.58 -25.96
C GLU A 406 2.26 -10.13 -26.12
N PRO A 407 3.58 -9.86 -26.10
CA PRO A 407 4.11 -8.52 -26.31
C PRO A 407 3.78 -8.00 -27.71
N ALA A 408 3.72 -6.68 -27.86
CA ALA A 408 3.69 -6.06 -29.18
C ALA A 408 4.91 -6.51 -30.00
N LYS A 409 4.70 -6.80 -31.30
CA LYS A 409 5.82 -7.07 -32.21
C LYS A 409 6.74 -5.84 -32.19
N ALA A 410 8.04 -6.06 -31.98
CA ALA A 410 9.02 -5.01 -32.12
C ALA A 410 8.95 -4.47 -33.57
N GLU A 411 8.85 -3.15 -33.72
CA GLU A 411 8.93 -2.47 -35.01
C GLU A 411 10.34 -2.53 -35.62
#